data_AF-A0A1V5MTV3-F1
#
_entry.id   AF-A0A1V5MTV3-F1
#
_cell.length_a   1.000
_cell.length_b   1.000
_cell.length_c   1.000
_cell.angle_alpha   90.00
_cell.angle_beta   90.00
_cell.angle_gamma   90.00
#
_symmetry.space_group_name_H-M   'P 1'
#
loop_
_entity.id
_entity.type
_entity.pdbx_description
1 polymer ?
#
loop_
_entity_poly.entity_id
_entity_poly.type
_entity_poly.pdbx_seq_one_letter_code
_entity_poly.pdbx_strand_id
1 'polypeptide(L)'
;MFRTVFFETAHLPRSEKHISDPARNSACKRLHLFLRWMVRSNNRGVDFGLWKEIPASKLYCPLDLHTGNVSRALGLLNIKENNKKAVEELTGSLRCFDPEDPVKYDFSLFGLGFYNKICNFDV
;
A
#
# COMPACT_ATOMS: atom_id res chain seq x y z
N MET A 1 -5.87 15.47 9.29
CA MET A 1 -4.74 16.42 9.36
C MET A 1 -4.26 16.83 7.96
N PHE A 2 -3.74 15.94 7.09
CA PHE A 2 -3.38 16.35 5.70
C PHE A 2 -4.58 16.68 4.80
N ARG A 3 -5.53 15.75 4.63
CA ARG A 3 -6.65 15.93 3.69
C ARG A 3 -7.49 17.18 3.99
N THR A 4 -7.68 17.49 5.27
CA THR A 4 -8.37 18.70 5.74
C THR A 4 -7.67 19.97 5.26
N VAL A 5 -6.35 20.05 5.45
CA VAL A 5 -5.52 21.19 5.02
C VAL A 5 -5.48 21.27 3.49
N PHE A 6 -5.34 20.14 2.79
CA PHE A 6 -5.28 20.11 1.33
C PHE A 6 -6.54 20.69 0.66
N PHE A 7 -7.71 20.53 1.29
CA PHE A 7 -8.99 21.01 0.79
C PHE A 7 -9.47 22.30 1.48
N GLU A 8 -8.60 23.02 2.19
CA GLU A 8 -8.99 24.25 2.90
C GLU A 8 -9.29 25.43 1.96
N THR A 9 -8.67 25.46 0.78
CA THR A 9 -8.88 26.51 -0.23
C THR A 9 -10.07 26.18 -1.13
N ALA A 10 -10.66 27.20 -1.78
CA ALA A 10 -11.77 27.00 -2.72
C ALA A 10 -11.42 25.98 -3.82
N HIS A 11 -12.26 24.97 -4.00
CA HIS A 11 -12.05 23.89 -4.96
C HIS A 11 -13.39 23.29 -5.40
N LEU A 12 -13.36 22.51 -6.49
CA LEU A 12 -14.55 21.78 -6.97
C LEU A 12 -14.77 20.52 -6.11
N PRO A 13 -16.01 20.23 -5.66
CA PRO A 13 -16.31 19.04 -4.84
C PRO A 13 -15.89 17.71 -5.50
N ARG A 14 -15.89 17.66 -6.85
CA ARG A 14 -15.44 16.46 -7.59
C ARG A 14 -13.97 16.11 -7.33
N SER A 15 -13.15 17.07 -6.91
CA SER A 15 -11.72 16.89 -6.67
C SER A 15 -11.44 16.07 -5.41
N GLU A 16 -12.36 16.11 -4.45
CA GLU A 16 -12.22 15.47 -3.14
C GLU A 16 -12.03 13.95 -3.18
N LYS A 17 -12.64 13.27 -4.17
CA LYS A 17 -12.58 11.80 -4.30
C LYS A 17 -11.21 11.28 -4.74
N HIS A 18 -10.33 12.15 -5.23
CA HIS A 18 -9.02 11.76 -5.76
C HIS A 18 -7.94 11.65 -4.68
N ILE A 19 -8.18 12.24 -3.50
CA ILE A 19 -7.32 12.14 -2.33
C ILE A 19 -8.01 11.28 -1.28
N SER A 20 -7.47 10.08 -1.04
CA SER A 20 -7.98 9.15 -0.04
C SER A 20 -7.97 9.77 1.35
N ASP A 21 -8.95 9.37 2.17
CA ASP A 21 -9.08 9.84 3.55
C ASP A 21 -8.76 8.73 4.56
N PRO A 22 -7.61 8.80 5.26
CA PRO A 22 -7.28 7.85 6.31
C PRO A 22 -8.28 7.85 7.47
N ALA A 23 -8.98 8.98 7.73
CA ALA A 23 -9.96 9.08 8.80
C ALA A 23 -11.24 8.26 8.51
N ARG A 24 -11.50 7.94 7.23
CA ARG A 24 -12.64 7.12 6.80
C ARG A 24 -12.31 5.62 6.69
N ASN A 25 -11.28 5.17 7.40
CA ASN A 25 -10.81 3.77 7.38
C ASN A 25 -10.39 3.26 5.98
N SER A 26 -10.06 4.16 5.05
CA SER A 26 -9.61 3.78 3.70
C SER A 26 -8.24 3.10 3.75
N ALA A 27 -8.02 2.09 2.90
CA ALA A 27 -6.69 1.51 2.69
C ALA A 27 -5.66 2.49 2.10
N CYS A 28 -6.10 3.65 1.59
CA CYS A 28 -5.24 4.73 1.12
C CYS A 28 -4.17 4.30 0.10
N LYS A 29 -4.46 3.27 -0.72
CA LYS A 29 -3.52 2.63 -1.65
C LYS A 29 -2.68 3.62 -2.46
N ARG A 30 -3.32 4.64 -3.05
CA ARG A 30 -2.65 5.65 -3.88
C ARG A 30 -1.64 6.48 -3.09
N LEU A 31 -1.96 6.83 -1.84
CA LEU A 31 -1.05 7.55 -0.97
C LEU A 31 0.14 6.67 -0.58
N HIS A 32 -0.09 5.41 -0.20
CA HIS A 32 1.00 4.48 0.09
C HIS A 32 1.90 4.22 -1.11
N LEU A 33 1.34 4.08 -2.32
CA LEU A 33 2.11 3.91 -3.55
C LEU A 33 2.97 5.14 -3.87
N PHE A 34 2.40 6.33 -3.72
CA PHE A 34 3.13 7.58 -3.91
C PHE A 34 4.29 7.70 -2.90
N LEU A 35 4.03 7.48 -1.62
CA LEU A 35 5.06 7.48 -0.58
C LEU A 35 6.16 6.47 -0.88
N ARG A 36 5.80 5.27 -1.34
CA ARG A 36 6.76 4.24 -1.75
C ARG A 36 7.71 4.77 -2.83
N TRP A 37 7.17 5.33 -3.92
CA TRP A 37 7.98 5.88 -5.01
C TRP A 37 8.86 7.03 -4.55
N MET A 38 8.37 7.90 -3.68
CA MET A 38 9.14 9.07 -3.23
C MET A 38 10.26 8.70 -2.26
N VAL A 39 10.07 7.69 -1.41
CA VAL A 39 10.97 7.36 -0.30
C VAL A 39 11.98 6.25 -0.65
N ARG A 40 11.54 5.17 -1.32
CA ARG A 40 12.43 4.03 -1.60
C ARG A 40 13.50 4.37 -2.61
N SER A 41 14.63 3.67 -2.54
CA SER A 41 15.77 3.85 -3.45
C SER A 41 15.42 3.64 -4.94
N ASN A 42 15.96 4.49 -5.80
CA ASN A 42 15.77 4.45 -7.25
C ASN A 42 16.67 3.43 -7.97
N ASN A 43 17.50 2.66 -7.26
CA ASN A 43 18.51 1.78 -7.86
C ASN A 43 17.94 0.76 -8.87
N ARG A 44 16.64 0.45 -8.79
CA ARG A 44 15.95 -0.49 -9.69
C ARG A 44 15.10 0.21 -10.77
N GLY A 45 15.13 1.54 -10.84
CA GLY A 45 14.43 2.36 -11.84
C GLY A 45 12.91 2.49 -11.70
N VAL A 46 12.30 1.90 -10.65
CA VAL A 46 10.84 1.94 -10.44
C VAL A 46 10.42 3.06 -9.46
N ASP A 47 11.22 3.29 -8.42
CA ASP A 47 10.99 4.32 -7.41
C ASP A 47 11.84 5.57 -7.72
N PHE A 48 11.39 6.77 -7.34
CA PHE A 48 12.14 8.01 -7.53
C PHE A 48 13.19 8.23 -6.43
N GLY A 49 12.87 7.86 -5.19
CA GLY A 49 13.77 7.98 -4.05
C GLY A 49 14.25 9.40 -3.73
N LEU A 50 13.41 10.41 -3.98
CA LEU A 50 13.73 11.82 -3.75
C LEU A 50 13.71 12.20 -2.26
N TRP A 51 12.95 11.50 -1.43
CA TRP A 51 12.78 11.81 -0.01
C TRP A 51 13.66 10.91 0.85
N LYS A 52 14.78 11.47 1.34
CA LYS A 52 15.79 10.72 2.10
C LYS A 52 15.59 10.74 3.63
N GLU A 53 14.75 11.64 4.12
CA GLU A 53 14.53 11.83 5.56
C GLU A 53 13.54 10.82 6.16
N ILE A 54 12.73 10.17 5.32
CA ILE A 54 11.77 9.17 5.75
C ILE A 54 12.40 7.79 5.50
N PRO A 55 12.57 6.93 6.53
CA PRO A 55 13.07 5.58 6.31
C PRO A 55 11.98 4.68 5.72
N ALA A 56 12.38 3.71 4.89
CA ALA A 56 11.46 2.77 4.24
C ALA A 56 10.63 1.93 5.22
N SER A 57 11.16 1.68 6.43
CA SER A 57 10.48 1.00 7.54
C SER A 57 9.18 1.68 8.01
N LYS A 58 9.02 2.98 7.72
CA LYS A 58 7.80 3.74 8.05
C LYS A 58 6.72 3.64 6.98
N LEU A 59 7.01 3.02 5.84
CA LEU A 59 6.05 2.86 4.76
C LEU A 59 5.08 1.71 5.03
N TYR A 60 3.92 1.79 4.38
CA TYR A 60 2.87 0.78 4.43
C TYR A 60 2.64 0.21 3.04
N CYS A 61 2.28 -1.08 2.97
CA CYS A 61 2.09 -1.76 1.69
C CYS A 61 0.89 -1.15 0.91
N PRO A 62 1.06 -0.81 -0.38
CA PRO A 62 -0.04 -0.37 -1.24
C PRO A 62 -1.09 -1.47 -1.50
N LEU A 63 -2.04 -1.63 -0.57
CA LEU A 63 -3.06 -2.69 -0.67
C LEU A 63 -4.14 -2.36 -1.71
N ASP A 64 -4.22 -3.14 -2.78
CA ASP A 64 -5.37 -3.19 -3.68
C ASP A 64 -6.07 -4.58 -3.67
N LEU A 65 -7.08 -4.75 -4.53
CA LEU A 65 -7.84 -6.01 -4.59
C LEU A 65 -6.94 -7.21 -4.86
N HIS A 66 -6.00 -7.05 -5.79
CA HIS A 66 -5.12 -8.13 -6.22
C HIS A 66 -4.10 -8.48 -5.15
N THR A 67 -3.36 -7.48 -4.66
CA THR A 67 -2.40 -7.64 -3.56
C THR A 67 -3.09 -8.24 -2.33
N GLY A 68 -4.32 -7.83 -2.03
CA GLY A 68 -5.10 -8.38 -0.91
C GLY A 68 -5.46 -9.85 -1.10
N ASN A 69 -5.90 -10.24 -2.30
CA ASN A 69 -6.23 -11.65 -2.59
C ASN A 69 -5.02 -12.56 -2.50
N VAL A 70 -3.90 -12.15 -3.12
CA VAL A 70 -2.64 -12.91 -3.05
C VAL A 70 -2.15 -13.01 -1.60
N SER A 71 -2.19 -11.91 -0.84
CA SER A 71 -1.76 -11.90 0.55
C SER A 71 -2.61 -12.83 1.43
N ARG A 72 -3.92 -12.91 1.19
CA ARG A 72 -4.82 -13.85 1.89
C ARG A 72 -4.51 -15.29 1.54
N ALA A 73 -4.33 -15.59 0.25
CA ALA A 73 -3.97 -16.93 -0.19
C ALA A 73 -2.62 -17.41 0.37
N LEU A 74 -1.70 -16.48 0.62
CA LEU A 74 -0.40 -16.75 1.25
C LEU A 74 -0.44 -16.76 2.79
N GLY A 75 -1.59 -16.51 3.42
CA GLY A 75 -1.73 -16.45 4.88
C GLY A 75 -1.09 -15.21 5.52
N LEU A 76 -0.77 -14.17 4.74
CA LEU A 76 -0.14 -12.92 5.22
C LEU A 76 -1.16 -11.90 5.72
N LEU A 77 -2.43 -12.05 5.33
CA LEU A 77 -3.53 -11.14 5.61
C LEU A 77 -4.77 -11.95 5.93
N ASN A 78 -5.40 -11.76 7.09
CA ASN A 78 -6.63 -12.47 7.46
C ASN A 78 -7.88 -11.58 7.33
N ILE A 79 -7.75 -10.26 7.53
CA ILE A 79 -8.87 -9.33 7.39
C ILE A 79 -9.44 -9.39 5.97
N LYS A 80 -10.77 -9.54 5.86
CA LYS A 80 -11.48 -9.68 4.58
C LYS A 80 -11.60 -8.35 3.82
N GLU A 81 -11.83 -7.25 4.52
CA GLU A 81 -12.00 -5.93 3.90
C GLU A 81 -10.64 -5.28 3.59
N ASN A 82 -10.53 -4.62 2.43
CA ASN A 82 -9.34 -3.81 2.11
C ASN A 82 -9.46 -2.41 2.74
N ASN A 83 -9.29 -2.34 4.06
CA ASN A 83 -9.36 -1.11 4.84
C ASN A 83 -8.02 -0.79 5.52
N LYS A 84 -7.96 0.27 6.33
CA LYS A 84 -6.74 0.67 7.04
C LYS A 84 -6.16 -0.47 7.90
N LYS A 85 -7.01 -1.23 8.61
CA LYS A 85 -6.58 -2.36 9.46
C LYS A 85 -5.94 -3.48 8.63
N ALA A 86 -6.47 -3.78 7.46
CA ALA A 86 -5.87 -4.76 6.55
C ALA A 86 -4.48 -4.32 6.05
N VAL A 87 -4.29 -3.03 5.79
CA VAL A 87 -2.98 -2.49 5.44
C VAL A 87 -1.99 -2.61 6.60
N GLU A 88 -2.44 -2.33 7.82
CA GLU A 88 -1.65 -2.48 9.04
C GLU A 88 -1.26 -3.94 9.29
N GLU A 89 -2.21 -4.88 9.17
CA GLU A 89 -1.97 -6.32 9.32
C GLU A 89 -0.98 -6.82 8.27
N LEU A 90 -1.23 -6.56 6.98
CA LEU A 90 -0.33 -6.99 5.91
C LEU A 90 1.08 -6.41 6.11
N THR A 91 1.19 -5.11 6.38
CA THR A 91 2.49 -4.48 6.61
C THR A 91 3.18 -5.07 7.84
N GLY A 92 2.42 -5.41 8.88
CA GLY A 92 2.92 -6.13 10.06
C GLY A 92 3.53 -7.48 9.70
N SER A 93 2.81 -8.31 8.92
CA SER A 93 3.34 -9.57 8.41
C SER A 93 4.59 -9.39 7.57
N LEU A 94 4.63 -8.36 6.70
CA LEU A 94 5.79 -8.06 5.87
C LEU A 94 7.03 -7.62 6.68
N ARG A 95 6.82 -6.91 7.80
CA ARG A 95 7.91 -6.53 8.72
C ARG A 95 8.57 -7.74 9.38
N CYS A 96 7.88 -8.87 9.52
CA CYS A 96 8.49 -10.10 10.02
C CYS A 96 9.55 -10.67 9.05
N PHE A 97 9.47 -10.35 7.76
CA PHE A 97 10.46 -10.76 6.76
C PHE A 97 11.57 -9.72 6.57
N ASP A 98 11.22 -8.44 6.56
CA ASP A 98 12.18 -7.33 6.56
C ASP A 98 11.60 -6.11 7.28
N PRO A 99 12.09 -5.80 8.51
CA PRO A 99 11.61 -4.64 9.26
C PRO A 99 12.13 -3.31 8.72
N GLU A 100 13.29 -3.30 8.05
CA GLU A 100 13.89 -2.08 7.49
C GLU A 100 13.22 -1.66 6.18
N ASP A 101 12.69 -2.65 5.45
CA ASP A 101 12.07 -2.40 4.17
C ASP A 101 10.85 -3.31 3.85
N PRO A 102 9.75 -3.22 4.61
CA PRO A 102 8.60 -4.12 4.49
C PRO A 102 7.83 -3.93 3.18
N VAL A 103 7.91 -2.76 2.53
CA VAL A 103 7.15 -2.47 1.32
C VAL A 103 7.83 -2.96 0.03
N LYS A 104 9.02 -3.58 0.13
CA LYS A 104 9.73 -4.14 -1.04
C LYS A 104 8.99 -5.29 -1.69
N TYR A 105 8.15 -5.97 -0.91
CA TYR A 105 7.37 -7.12 -1.34
C TYR A 105 6.13 -6.74 -2.16
N ASP A 106 5.75 -5.46 -2.25
CA ASP A 106 4.60 -5.03 -3.06
C ASP A 106 4.72 -5.49 -4.52
N PHE A 107 5.91 -5.35 -5.11
CA PHE A 107 6.16 -5.79 -6.48
C PHE A 107 6.00 -7.31 -6.64
N SER A 108 6.46 -8.09 -5.67
CA SER A 108 6.33 -9.55 -5.67
C SER A 108 4.88 -10.00 -5.48
N LEU A 109 4.15 -9.41 -4.53
CA LEU A 109 2.73 -9.71 -4.29
C LEU A 109 1.88 -9.37 -5.52
N PHE A 110 2.21 -8.27 -6.21
CA PHE A 110 1.56 -7.91 -7.46
C PHE A 110 1.89 -8.91 -8.58
N GLY A 111 3.17 -9.21 -8.79
CA GLY A 111 3.64 -10.12 -9.84
C GLY A 111 3.15 -11.57 -9.69
N LEU A 112 3.06 -12.06 -8.45
CA LEU A 112 2.62 -13.43 -8.16
C LEU A 112 1.21 -13.71 -8.67
N GLY A 113 0.26 -12.80 -8.47
CA GLY A 113 -1.08 -13.04 -9.01
C GLY A 113 -1.19 -12.84 -10.53
N PHE A 114 -0.18 -12.26 -11.19
CA PHE A 114 -0.13 -12.18 -12.66
C PHE A 114 0.38 -13.49 -13.28
N TYR A 115 1.30 -14.18 -12.59
CA TYR A 115 1.99 -15.37 -13.09
C TYR A 115 1.47 -16.70 -12.53
N ASN A 116 0.76 -16.71 -11.39
CA ASN A 116 0.35 -17.95 -10.74
C ASN A 116 -1.17 -18.10 -10.59
N LYS A 117 -1.62 -19.34 -10.88
CA LYS A 117 -2.91 -19.95 -10.49
C LYS A 117 -3.05 -20.12 -8.97
N ILE A 118 -2.57 -19.19 -8.13
CA ILE A 118 -2.78 -19.23 -6.68
C ILE A 118 -4.27 -19.00 -6.34
N CYS A 119 -5.03 -18.37 -7.24
CA CYS A 119 -6.49 -18.25 -7.13
C CYS A 119 -7.28 -19.47 -7.66
N ASN A 120 -6.63 -20.59 -8.00
CA ASN A 120 -7.33 -21.86 -8.28
C ASN A 120 -7.24 -22.82 -7.08
N PHE A 121 -7.53 -22.32 -5.88
CA PHE A 121 -7.96 -23.19 -4.78
C PHE A 121 -9.49 -23.13 -4.76
N ASP A 122 -10.08 -24.10 -5.46
CA ASP A 122 -11.47 -24.57 -5.42
C ASP A 122 -12.56 -23.58 -5.01
N VAL A 123 -13.29 -23.08 -6.02
CA VAL A 123 -14.75 -22.87 -5.96
C VAL A 123 -15.40 -23.85 -6.91
#